data_AF-A0A9P3LC14-F1
#
_entry.id   AF-A0A9P3LC14-F1
#
_cell.length_a   1.000
_cell.length_b   1.000
_cell.length_c   1.000
_cell.angle_alpha   90.00
_cell.angle_beta   90.00
_cell.angle_gamma   90.00
#
_symmetry.space_group_name_H-M   'P 1'
#
loop_
_entity.id
_entity.type
_entity.pdbx_description
1 polymer ?
#
loop_
_entity_poly.entity_id
_entity_poly.type
_entity_poly.pdbx_seq_one_letter_code
_entity_poly.pdbx_strand_id
1 'polypeptide(L)'
;MSSETLDNLVGLRAGPGRAHLTRKSLQAIMTYGLPGGLAHEWYPNGRIDNGDWAILSKHRQFVEEGAVHLLFQRLAQEPRVPETERRRIDGYKAGLFFPACAQREPPPTSEKDPVVEYGWDRARDKDTIKNMQDQCAMVFLECDRVAFIAATPAFTPYSKNDPAKWYTDLAEYLVSPLAKRNLQTEMKVGIQPLRDFLSGLFTKLHILYEAAGSLGSAAKPHEVITDLCVKVGLPALEELDLDSHAADEIRNLFSYIQEVASQGDRIDFQITLYNMTLPLSRANILEGYSGTLADVDIGDLLLRAAIYIIPEIQYIPGVREKLIADAIAQRVRRDGEAFGRQYGLWE
;
A
#
# COMPACT_ATOMS: atom_id res chain seq x y z
N MET A 1 5.62 32.84 -13.00
CA MET A 1 5.95 31.57 -13.69
C MET A 1 5.00 31.40 -14.86
N SER A 2 5.40 30.79 -15.99
CA SER A 2 4.48 30.63 -17.13
C SER A 2 3.37 29.61 -16.81
N SER A 3 2.14 29.83 -17.31
CA SER A 3 1.04 28.86 -17.13
C SER A 3 1.41 27.50 -17.71
N GLU A 4 2.16 27.48 -18.80
CA GLU A 4 2.69 26.28 -19.45
C GLU A 4 3.49 25.38 -18.50
N THR A 5 4.27 25.97 -17.58
CA THR A 5 5.06 25.16 -16.63
C THR A 5 4.16 24.49 -15.58
N LEU A 6 3.08 25.15 -15.17
CA LEU A 6 2.10 24.59 -14.24
C LEU A 6 1.20 23.56 -14.91
N ASP A 7 0.80 23.80 -16.17
CA ASP A 7 0.07 22.81 -16.98
C ASP A 7 0.92 21.55 -17.17
N ASN A 8 2.23 21.70 -17.42
CA ASN A 8 3.16 20.56 -17.46
C ASN A 8 3.18 19.81 -16.12
N LEU A 9 3.34 20.51 -14.99
CA LEU A 9 3.33 19.91 -13.65
C LEU A 9 2.04 19.14 -13.36
N VAL A 10 0.89 19.73 -13.70
CA VAL A 10 -0.44 19.13 -13.51
C VAL A 10 -0.60 17.90 -14.40
N GLY A 11 -0.23 18.04 -15.67
CA GLY A 11 -0.30 17.01 -16.70
C GLY A 11 0.67 15.84 -16.51
N LEU A 12 1.66 15.96 -15.63
CA LEU A 12 2.52 14.83 -15.27
C LEU A 12 1.69 13.69 -14.67
N ARG A 13 1.57 12.60 -15.43
CA ARG A 13 1.00 11.35 -14.96
C ARG A 13 2.13 10.38 -14.64
N ALA A 14 1.93 9.57 -13.61
CA ALA A 14 2.86 8.47 -13.36
C ALA A 14 2.75 7.46 -14.50
N GLY A 15 3.89 6.99 -15.00
CA GLY A 15 3.90 5.97 -16.03
C GLY A 15 3.19 4.68 -15.57
N PRO A 16 2.83 3.78 -16.50
CA PRO A 16 2.14 2.52 -16.18
C PRO A 16 2.91 1.63 -15.17
N GLY A 17 4.21 1.91 -14.96
CA GLY A 17 5.04 1.26 -13.96
C GLY A 17 4.77 1.65 -12.50
N ARG A 18 4.00 2.70 -12.18
CA ARG A 18 3.75 3.13 -10.78
C ARG A 18 3.20 2.00 -9.92
N ALA A 19 2.13 1.36 -10.37
CA ALA A 19 1.51 0.26 -9.61
C ALA A 19 2.46 -0.94 -9.42
N HIS A 20 3.39 -1.16 -10.35
CA HIS A 20 4.42 -2.18 -10.18
C HIS A 20 5.48 -1.76 -9.16
N LEU A 21 5.92 -0.51 -9.18
CA LEU A 21 6.89 0.04 -8.24
C LEU A 21 6.33 0.14 -6.82
N THR A 22 5.07 0.57 -6.64
CA THR A 22 4.40 0.59 -5.34
C THR A 22 4.35 -0.83 -4.74
N ARG A 23 3.98 -1.83 -5.56
CA ARG A 23 3.99 -3.24 -5.15
C ARG A 23 5.38 -3.74 -4.79
N LYS A 24 6.41 -3.34 -5.55
CA LYS A 24 7.81 -3.70 -5.28
C LYS A 24 8.29 -3.14 -3.95
N SER A 25 8.04 -1.86 -3.66
CA SER A 25 8.39 -1.23 -2.37
C SER A 25 7.66 -1.90 -1.21
N LEU A 26 6.34 -2.10 -1.34
CA LEU A 26 5.54 -2.82 -0.34
C LEU A 26 6.11 -4.22 -0.07
N GLN A 27 6.45 -4.96 -1.12
CA GLN A 27 7.06 -6.29 -0.99
C GLN A 27 8.42 -6.21 -0.28
N ALA A 28 9.29 -5.30 -0.67
CA ALA A 28 10.61 -5.16 -0.03
C ALA A 28 10.49 -4.81 1.46
N ILE A 29 9.60 -3.89 1.82
CA ILE A 29 9.36 -3.47 3.21
C ILE A 29 8.78 -4.60 4.04
N MET A 30 7.70 -5.23 3.55
CA MET A 30 7.00 -6.30 4.27
C MET A 30 7.86 -7.55 4.45
N THR A 31 8.76 -7.83 3.51
CA THR A 31 9.64 -9.00 3.61
C THR A 31 10.85 -8.77 4.51
N TYR A 32 11.20 -7.51 4.79
CA TYR A 32 12.22 -7.17 5.76
C TYR A 32 11.82 -7.40 7.21
N GLY A 33 10.52 -7.29 7.51
CA GLY A 33 9.98 -7.60 8.84
C GLY A 33 10.13 -9.07 9.23
N LEU A 34 10.59 -9.93 8.32
CA LEU A 34 10.85 -11.34 8.61
C LEU A 34 12.11 -11.52 9.49
N PRO A 35 12.11 -12.52 10.41
CA PRO A 35 13.27 -12.82 11.24
C PRO A 35 14.56 -13.07 10.43
N GLY A 36 15.71 -12.64 10.98
CA GLY A 36 17.01 -12.56 10.31
C GLY A 36 17.41 -13.73 9.40
N GLY A 37 18.04 -13.40 8.26
CA GLY A 37 18.43 -14.32 7.18
C GLY A 37 17.33 -14.54 6.14
N LEU A 38 16.08 -14.71 6.59
CA LEU A 38 14.95 -15.10 5.72
C LEU A 38 14.59 -14.03 4.68
N ALA A 39 14.67 -12.75 5.04
CA ALA A 39 14.35 -11.65 4.13
C ALA A 39 15.25 -11.66 2.88
N HIS A 40 16.57 -11.78 3.08
CA HIS A 40 17.52 -11.79 1.97
C HIS A 40 17.50 -13.11 1.18
N GLU A 41 17.21 -14.22 1.87
CA GLU A 41 17.15 -15.57 1.31
C GLU A 41 15.91 -15.80 0.45
N TRP A 42 14.74 -15.36 0.90
CA TRP A 42 13.45 -15.62 0.23
C TRP A 42 13.09 -14.51 -0.75
N TYR A 43 13.65 -13.32 -0.55
CA TYR A 43 13.41 -12.15 -1.40
C TYR A 43 14.76 -11.54 -1.81
N PRO A 44 15.56 -12.26 -2.62
CA PRO A 44 16.90 -11.79 -3.03
C PRO A 44 16.85 -10.48 -3.83
N ASN A 45 15.70 -10.18 -4.45
CA ASN A 45 15.43 -8.94 -5.16
C ASN A 45 14.75 -7.86 -4.29
N GLY A 46 14.43 -8.18 -3.02
CA GLY A 46 13.85 -7.27 -2.02
C GLY A 46 14.88 -6.30 -1.46
N ARG A 47 15.65 -5.65 -2.33
CA ARG A 47 16.56 -4.57 -1.90
C ARG A 47 15.72 -3.38 -1.46
N ILE A 48 15.87 -3.04 -0.19
CA ILE A 48 15.30 -1.85 0.41
C ILE A 48 16.23 -0.69 0.11
N ASP A 49 15.72 0.30 -0.60
CA ASP A 49 16.44 1.54 -0.79
C ASP A 49 16.25 2.48 0.42
N ASN A 50 16.90 3.65 0.39
CA ASN A 50 16.79 4.60 1.51
C ASN A 50 15.35 5.10 1.73
N GLY A 51 14.53 5.14 0.68
CA GLY A 51 13.12 5.50 0.77
C GLY A 51 12.32 4.41 1.49
N ASP A 52 12.47 3.16 1.07
CA ASP A 52 11.82 2.01 1.69
C ASP A 52 12.22 1.87 3.18
N TRP A 53 13.50 2.13 3.50
CA TRP A 53 14.01 2.10 4.88
C TRP A 53 13.36 3.13 5.81
N ALA A 54 13.08 4.33 5.30
CA ALA A 54 12.42 5.37 6.06
C ALA A 54 10.98 4.97 6.40
N ILE A 55 10.28 4.34 5.46
CA ILE A 55 8.90 3.84 5.64
C ILE A 55 8.90 2.74 6.70
N LEU A 56 9.78 1.76 6.54
CA LEU A 56 9.91 0.65 7.48
C LEU A 56 10.20 1.12 8.91
N SER A 57 11.11 2.08 9.06
CA SER A 57 11.52 2.59 10.38
C SER A 57 10.36 3.32 11.08
N LYS A 58 9.50 3.99 10.32
CA LYS A 58 8.36 4.75 10.84
C LYS A 58 7.16 3.88 11.19
N HIS A 59 6.94 2.80 10.44
CA HIS A 59 5.76 1.92 10.57
C HIS A 59 6.14 0.50 10.97
N ARG A 60 7.19 0.38 11.78
CA ARG A 60 7.86 -0.88 12.09
C ARG A 60 6.90 -1.95 12.61
N GLN A 61 5.99 -1.57 13.51
CA GLN A 61 5.04 -2.51 14.11
C GLN A 61 4.16 -3.18 13.05
N PHE A 62 3.46 -2.40 12.23
CA PHE A 62 2.61 -2.94 11.16
C PHE A 62 3.41 -3.76 10.15
N VAL A 63 4.64 -3.35 9.82
CA VAL A 63 5.50 -4.10 8.91
C VAL A 63 5.91 -5.46 9.49
N GLU A 64 6.31 -5.51 10.77
CA GLU A 64 6.65 -6.77 11.46
C GLU A 64 5.42 -7.70 11.56
N GLU A 65 4.25 -7.17 11.93
CA GLU A 65 3.01 -7.95 12.00
C GLU A 65 2.57 -8.45 10.61
N GLY A 66 2.59 -7.59 9.59
CA GLY A 66 2.26 -7.97 8.22
C GLY A 66 3.21 -9.01 7.64
N ALA A 67 4.50 -8.92 7.95
CA ALA A 67 5.51 -9.91 7.55
C ALA A 67 5.19 -11.31 8.06
N VAL A 68 4.79 -11.41 9.34
CA VAL A 68 4.39 -12.67 9.97
C VAL A 68 3.19 -13.29 9.25
N HIS A 69 2.18 -12.50 8.92
CA HIS A 69 0.99 -12.98 8.20
C HIS A 69 1.31 -13.49 6.79
N LEU A 70 2.16 -12.77 6.05
CA LEU A 70 2.64 -13.22 4.73
C LEU A 70 3.42 -14.53 4.82
N LEU A 71 4.28 -14.66 5.84
CA LEU A 71 5.03 -15.89 6.13
C LEU A 71 4.08 -17.07 6.35
N PHE A 72 3.08 -16.93 7.22
CA PHE A 72 2.13 -18.01 7.51
C PHE A 72 1.28 -18.38 6.30
N GLN A 73 0.78 -17.38 5.56
CA GLN A 73 0.05 -17.61 4.33
C GLN A 73 0.90 -18.42 3.31
N ARG A 74 2.19 -18.12 3.21
CA ARG A 74 3.11 -18.84 2.33
C ARG A 74 3.42 -20.25 2.81
N LEU A 75 3.72 -20.43 4.10
CA LEU A 75 4.04 -21.73 4.69
C LEU A 75 2.86 -22.71 4.57
N ALA A 76 1.62 -22.23 4.72
CA ALA A 76 0.42 -23.04 4.53
C ALA A 76 0.30 -23.62 3.11
N GLN A 77 0.91 -22.97 2.11
CA GLN A 77 0.82 -23.38 0.70
C GLN A 77 2.08 -24.09 0.17
N GLU A 78 3.20 -24.07 0.91
CA GLU A 78 4.50 -24.56 0.44
C GLU A 78 4.60 -26.10 0.51
N PRO A 79 4.70 -26.82 -0.63
CA PRO A 79 4.69 -28.29 -0.65
C PRO A 79 5.84 -28.95 0.13
N ARG A 80 6.95 -28.24 0.34
CA ARG A 80 8.09 -28.71 1.14
C ARG A 80 7.84 -28.69 2.66
N VAL A 81 6.85 -27.94 3.14
CA VAL A 81 6.44 -27.97 4.55
C VAL A 81 5.62 -29.26 4.77
N PRO A 82 5.96 -30.10 5.77
CA PRO A 82 5.21 -31.31 6.04
C PRO A 82 3.71 -31.02 6.20
N GLU A 83 2.88 -31.88 5.59
CA GLU A 83 1.42 -31.70 5.61
C GLU A 83 0.84 -31.57 7.03
N THR A 84 1.43 -32.28 7.99
CA THR A 84 1.05 -32.20 9.41
C THR A 84 1.27 -30.81 9.99
N GLU A 85 2.29 -30.07 9.55
CA GLU A 85 2.53 -28.69 10.01
C GLU A 85 1.68 -27.71 9.20
N ARG A 86 1.52 -27.91 7.88
CA ARG A 86 0.64 -27.06 7.05
C ARG A 86 -0.80 -27.04 7.56
N ARG A 87 -1.33 -28.19 7.97
CA ARG A 87 -2.70 -28.32 8.51
C ARG A 87 -2.89 -27.61 9.85
N ARG A 88 -1.82 -27.29 10.58
CA ARG A 88 -1.86 -26.55 11.86
C ARG A 88 -1.82 -25.03 11.66
N ILE A 89 -1.50 -24.58 10.45
CA ILE A 89 -1.46 -23.16 10.08
C ILE A 89 -2.82 -22.78 9.51
N ASP A 90 -3.47 -21.78 10.12
CA ASP A 90 -4.65 -21.15 9.54
C ASP A 90 -4.24 -20.17 8.43
N GLY A 91 -3.94 -20.73 7.26
CA GLY A 91 -3.55 -19.97 6.07
C GLY A 91 -4.67 -19.05 5.55
N TYR A 92 -5.93 -19.36 5.84
CA TYR A 92 -7.06 -18.53 5.47
C TYR A 92 -7.08 -17.25 6.32
N LYS A 93 -7.01 -17.39 7.64
CA LYS A 93 -6.94 -16.25 8.58
C LYS A 93 -5.69 -15.42 8.36
N ALA A 94 -4.54 -16.05 8.08
CA ALA A 94 -3.32 -15.33 7.70
C ALA A 94 -3.54 -14.44 6.46
N GLY A 95 -4.31 -14.92 5.48
CA GLY A 95 -4.69 -14.16 4.28
C GLY A 95 -5.68 -13.02 4.53
N LEU A 96 -6.36 -12.98 5.66
CA LEU A 96 -7.34 -11.94 6.01
C LEU A 96 -6.72 -10.70 6.68
N PHE A 97 -5.46 -10.74 7.11
CA PHE A 97 -4.84 -9.61 7.83
C PHE A 97 -4.86 -8.29 7.04
N PHE A 98 -4.39 -8.29 5.79
CA PHE A 98 -4.38 -7.07 4.97
C PHE A 98 -5.80 -6.60 4.60
N PRO A 99 -6.73 -7.49 4.20
CA PRO A 99 -8.15 -7.13 4.08
C PRO A 99 -8.73 -6.49 5.35
N ALA A 100 -8.45 -7.04 6.54
CA ALA A 100 -8.89 -6.47 7.81
C ALA A 100 -8.29 -5.08 8.07
N CYS A 101 -7.01 -4.90 7.76
CA CYS A 101 -6.33 -3.60 7.85
C CYS A 101 -6.79 -2.59 6.78
N ALA A 102 -7.45 -3.03 5.70
CA ALA A 102 -8.04 -2.16 4.69
C ALA A 102 -9.50 -1.78 5.02
N GLN A 103 -10.22 -2.64 5.75
CA GLN A 103 -11.67 -2.54 5.95
C GLN A 103 -12.05 -1.67 7.17
N ARG A 104 -12.01 -0.35 6.98
CA ARG A 104 -12.27 0.63 8.05
C ARG A 104 -13.71 0.60 8.55
N GLU A 105 -14.67 0.53 7.65
CA GLU A 105 -16.09 0.45 7.98
C GLU A 105 -16.63 -0.98 7.86
N PRO A 106 -17.67 -1.36 8.60
CA PRO A 106 -18.36 -2.62 8.37
C PRO A 106 -18.89 -2.68 6.92
N PRO A 107 -18.75 -3.82 6.22
CA PRO A 107 -19.32 -3.95 4.89
C PRO A 107 -20.86 -3.99 4.96
N PRO A 108 -21.57 -3.82 3.83
CA PRO A 108 -23.01 -4.04 3.76
C PRO A 108 -23.38 -5.44 4.28
N THR A 109 -24.56 -5.58 4.87
CA THR A 109 -25.03 -6.81 5.56
C THR A 109 -24.98 -8.11 4.74
N SER A 110 -24.84 -8.03 3.42
CA SER A 110 -24.70 -9.19 2.53
C SER A 110 -23.27 -9.75 2.43
N GLU A 111 -22.26 -9.00 2.87
CA GLU A 111 -20.85 -9.37 2.74
C GLU A 111 -20.25 -9.72 4.11
N LYS A 112 -19.31 -10.65 4.10
CA LYS A 112 -18.60 -10.99 5.32
C LYS A 112 -17.56 -9.92 5.65
N ASP A 113 -17.46 -9.60 6.93
CA ASP A 113 -16.52 -8.60 7.41
C ASP A 113 -15.14 -9.20 7.64
N PRO A 114 -14.11 -8.85 6.84
CA PRO A 114 -12.77 -9.40 6.99
C PRO A 114 -12.14 -9.09 8.35
N VAL A 115 -12.54 -8.00 9.03
CA VAL A 115 -12.07 -7.69 10.40
C VAL A 115 -12.57 -8.75 11.38
N VAL A 116 -13.86 -9.07 11.28
CA VAL A 116 -14.50 -10.06 12.15
C VAL A 116 -14.05 -11.48 11.79
N GLU A 117 -13.94 -11.81 10.50
CA GLU A 117 -13.45 -13.12 10.05
C GLU A 117 -11.97 -13.35 10.43
N TYR A 118 -11.16 -12.29 10.42
CA TYR A 118 -9.79 -12.35 10.93
C TYR A 118 -9.76 -12.61 12.46
N GLY A 119 -10.85 -12.36 13.17
CA GLY A 119 -11.00 -12.62 14.60
C GLY A 119 -10.87 -11.37 15.49
N TRP A 120 -10.81 -10.18 14.89
CA TRP A 120 -10.91 -8.93 15.63
C TRP A 120 -12.37 -8.57 15.90
N ASP A 121 -12.65 -8.15 17.13
CA ASP A 121 -13.94 -7.60 17.52
C ASP A 121 -13.90 -6.07 17.37
N ARG A 122 -14.75 -5.51 16.50
CA ARG A 122 -14.75 -4.07 16.21
C ARG A 122 -15.00 -3.17 17.42
N ALA A 123 -15.73 -3.67 18.43
CA ALA A 123 -16.03 -2.89 19.62
C ALA A 123 -14.92 -3.01 20.66
N ARG A 124 -14.46 -4.24 20.93
CA ARG A 124 -13.42 -4.53 21.93
C ARG A 124 -12.03 -4.12 21.47
N ASP A 125 -11.70 -4.36 20.20
CA ASP A 125 -10.36 -4.20 19.65
C ASP A 125 -10.22 -2.88 18.86
N LYS A 126 -11.15 -1.92 19.04
CA LYS A 126 -11.28 -0.68 18.26
C LYS A 126 -9.96 0.09 18.09
N ASP A 127 -9.21 0.29 19.16
CA ASP A 127 -7.98 1.10 19.12
C ASP A 127 -6.86 0.36 18.36
N THR A 128 -6.74 -0.96 18.56
CA THR A 128 -5.80 -1.80 17.82
C THR A 128 -6.14 -1.82 16.33
N ILE A 129 -7.41 -2.02 16.00
CA ILE A 129 -7.90 -2.01 14.62
C ILE A 129 -7.59 -0.65 13.98
N LYS A 130 -7.95 0.47 14.64
CA LYS A 130 -7.67 1.81 14.11
C LYS A 130 -6.17 2.02 13.89
N ASN A 131 -5.33 1.69 14.88
CA ASN A 131 -3.88 1.81 14.75
C ASN A 131 -3.33 1.01 13.57
N MET A 132 -3.76 -0.24 13.39
CA MET A 132 -3.32 -1.08 12.27
C MET A 132 -3.82 -0.58 10.91
N GLN A 133 -5.06 -0.13 10.84
CA GLN A 133 -5.63 0.45 9.63
C GLN A 133 -4.95 1.77 9.25
N ASP A 134 -4.59 2.60 10.24
CA ASP A 134 -3.86 3.84 10.06
C ASP A 134 -2.43 3.58 9.56
N GLN A 135 -1.70 2.65 10.20
CA GLN A 135 -0.35 2.28 9.76
C GLN A 135 -0.36 1.62 8.38
N CYS A 136 -1.34 0.75 8.10
CA CYS A 136 -1.54 0.16 6.78
C CYS A 136 -1.68 1.26 5.72
N ALA A 137 -2.60 2.19 5.94
CA ALA A 137 -2.82 3.28 5.02
C ALA A 137 -1.57 4.13 4.79
N MET A 138 -0.87 4.48 5.86
CA MET A 138 0.35 5.27 5.79
C MET A 138 1.47 4.56 5.03
N VAL A 139 1.68 3.27 5.25
CA VAL A 139 2.69 2.49 4.51
C VAL A 139 2.38 2.47 3.01
N PHE A 140 1.13 2.22 2.63
CA PHE A 140 0.72 2.23 1.22
C PHE A 140 0.95 3.58 0.56
N LEU A 141 0.58 4.66 1.24
CA LEU A 141 0.76 6.02 0.74
C LEU A 141 2.23 6.38 0.57
N GLU A 142 3.07 6.03 1.54
CA GLU A 142 4.50 6.31 1.45
C GLU A 142 5.18 5.48 0.36
N CYS A 143 4.79 4.21 0.18
CA CYS A 143 5.28 3.37 -0.92
C CYS A 143 4.87 3.93 -2.28
N ASP A 144 3.62 4.38 -2.39
CA ASP A 144 3.12 4.98 -3.61
C ASP A 144 3.82 6.31 -3.93
N ARG A 145 4.12 7.10 -2.90
CA ARG A 145 4.90 8.33 -3.04
C ARG A 145 6.29 8.07 -3.63
N VAL A 146 7.01 7.08 -3.09
CA VAL A 146 8.33 6.66 -3.61
C VAL A 146 8.19 6.19 -5.06
N ALA A 147 7.18 5.36 -5.34
CA ALA A 147 6.88 4.86 -6.68
C ALA A 147 6.53 5.99 -7.67
N PHE A 148 5.80 7.01 -7.24
CA PHE A 148 5.45 8.17 -8.05
C PHE A 148 6.70 8.95 -8.46
N ILE A 149 7.59 9.26 -7.51
CA ILE A 149 8.84 9.98 -7.79
C ILE A 149 9.71 9.19 -8.78
N ALA A 150 9.80 7.87 -8.61
CA ALA A 150 10.55 6.99 -9.50
C ALA A 150 9.90 6.86 -10.90
N ALA A 151 8.56 6.77 -10.97
CA ALA A 151 7.79 6.64 -12.21
C ALA A 151 7.64 7.96 -12.97
N THR A 152 7.97 9.10 -12.34
CA THR A 152 7.87 10.43 -12.94
C THR A 152 9.16 11.22 -12.72
N PRO A 153 10.28 10.87 -13.40
CA PRO A 153 11.55 11.58 -13.24
C PRO A 153 11.44 13.09 -13.52
N ALA A 154 10.56 13.47 -14.46
CA ALA A 154 10.25 14.87 -14.78
C ALA A 154 9.66 15.65 -13.59
N PHE A 155 9.14 14.98 -12.55
CA PHE A 155 8.64 15.62 -11.34
C PHE A 155 9.78 16.01 -10.37
N THR A 156 10.94 15.36 -10.48
CA THR A 156 12.07 15.51 -9.55
C THR A 156 12.57 16.96 -9.38
N PRO A 157 12.67 17.79 -10.44
CA PRO A 157 13.10 19.18 -10.27
C PRO A 157 12.18 19.99 -9.36
N TYR A 158 10.86 19.72 -9.38
CA TYR A 158 9.89 20.42 -8.56
C TYR A 158 10.04 20.06 -7.08
N SER A 159 10.22 18.78 -6.78
CA SER A 159 10.33 18.29 -5.39
C SER A 159 11.69 18.54 -4.74
N LYS A 160 12.76 18.80 -5.52
CA LYS A 160 14.11 19.00 -4.99
C LYS A 160 14.60 20.44 -4.94
N ASN A 161 14.24 21.28 -5.92
CA ASN A 161 14.88 22.58 -6.05
C ASN A 161 14.19 23.67 -5.21
N ASP A 162 12.85 23.69 -5.21
CA ASP A 162 12.06 24.67 -4.45
C ASP A 162 10.63 24.15 -4.16
N PRO A 163 10.51 23.06 -3.38
CA PRO A 163 9.24 22.40 -3.16
C PRO A 163 8.18 23.31 -2.54
N ALA A 164 8.60 24.28 -1.72
CA ALA A 164 7.70 25.23 -1.08
C ALA A 164 7.02 26.16 -2.09
N LYS A 165 7.82 26.78 -2.97
CA LYS A 165 7.29 27.60 -4.05
C LYS A 165 6.37 26.80 -4.96
N TRP A 166 6.78 25.59 -5.36
CA TRP A 166 5.96 24.75 -6.23
C TRP A 166 4.66 24.29 -5.57
N TYR A 167 4.65 24.06 -4.26
CA TYR A 167 3.44 23.81 -3.52
C TYR A 167 2.46 24.99 -3.60
N THR A 168 2.94 26.19 -3.27
CA THR A 168 2.13 27.42 -3.31
C THR A 168 1.60 27.69 -4.71
N ASP A 169 2.47 27.65 -5.74
CA ASP A 169 2.07 27.90 -7.12
C ASP A 169 1.04 26.87 -7.62
N LEU A 170 1.18 25.60 -7.24
CA LEU A 170 0.21 24.56 -7.58
C LEU A 170 -1.13 24.78 -6.86
N ALA A 171 -1.12 25.10 -5.56
CA ALA A 171 -2.33 25.37 -4.80
C ALA A 171 -3.10 26.58 -5.36
N GLU A 172 -2.40 27.65 -5.73
CA GLU A 172 -2.99 28.82 -6.39
C GLU A 172 -3.51 28.50 -7.79
N TYR A 173 -2.77 27.69 -8.55
CA TYR A 173 -3.22 27.24 -9.88
C TYR A 173 -4.53 26.46 -9.80
N LEU A 174 -4.70 25.58 -8.80
CA LEU A 174 -5.87 24.70 -8.68
C LEU A 174 -7.19 25.47 -8.45
N VAL A 175 -7.14 26.72 -8.01
CA VAL A 175 -8.32 27.60 -7.92
C VAL A 175 -8.48 28.55 -9.12
N SER A 176 -7.65 28.40 -10.15
CA SER A 176 -7.66 29.26 -11.33
C SER A 176 -8.69 28.83 -12.39
N PRO A 177 -9.08 29.73 -13.32
CA PRO A 177 -9.93 29.37 -14.46
C PRO A 177 -9.34 28.29 -15.37
N LEU A 178 -8.02 28.13 -15.41
CA LEU A 178 -7.36 27.07 -16.19
C LEU A 178 -7.58 25.70 -15.55
N ALA A 179 -7.39 25.59 -14.23
CA ALA A 179 -7.68 24.36 -13.49
C ALA A 179 -9.14 23.93 -13.65
N LYS A 180 -10.07 24.89 -13.66
CA LYS A 180 -11.49 24.63 -13.96
C LYS A 180 -11.68 23.91 -15.29
N ARG A 181 -11.05 24.38 -16.37
CA ARG A 181 -11.14 23.76 -17.70
C ARG A 181 -10.58 22.35 -17.72
N ASN A 182 -9.43 22.14 -17.07
CA ASN A 182 -8.82 20.81 -16.98
C ASN A 182 -9.73 19.85 -16.20
N LEU A 183 -10.30 20.31 -15.09
CA LEU A 183 -11.23 19.53 -14.29
C LEU A 183 -12.50 19.18 -15.09
N GLN A 184 -13.05 20.13 -15.85
CA GLN A 184 -14.17 19.88 -16.76
C GLN A 184 -13.86 18.82 -17.81
N THR A 185 -12.64 18.81 -18.36
CA THR A 185 -12.19 17.77 -19.28
C THR A 185 -12.24 16.40 -18.61
N GLU A 186 -11.67 16.25 -17.42
CA GLU A 186 -11.67 14.95 -16.72
C GLU A 186 -13.09 14.49 -16.33
N MET A 187 -13.97 15.40 -15.90
CA MET A 187 -15.39 15.10 -15.63
C MET A 187 -16.11 14.54 -16.87
N LYS A 188 -15.86 15.12 -18.05
CA LYS A 188 -16.45 14.65 -19.32
C LYS A 188 -15.96 13.28 -19.74
N VAL A 189 -14.72 12.91 -19.39
CA VAL A 189 -14.19 11.57 -19.69
C VAL A 189 -14.81 10.52 -18.76
N GLY A 190 -15.09 10.89 -17.51
CA GLY A 190 -15.90 10.08 -16.58
C GLY A 190 -15.33 10.03 -15.16
N ILE A 191 -16.03 9.32 -14.28
CA ILE A 191 -15.74 9.29 -12.84
C ILE A 191 -14.36 8.70 -12.51
N GLN A 192 -13.93 7.64 -13.21
CA GLN A 192 -12.64 7.00 -12.93
C GLN A 192 -11.44 7.88 -13.34
N PRO A 193 -11.38 8.45 -14.56
CA PRO A 193 -10.38 9.46 -14.92
C PRO A 193 -10.31 10.63 -13.93
N LEU A 194 -11.47 11.15 -13.50
CA LEU A 194 -11.54 12.22 -12.51
C LEU A 194 -10.92 11.81 -11.17
N ARG A 195 -11.22 10.60 -10.67
CA ARG A 195 -10.61 10.07 -9.44
C ARG A 195 -9.10 9.94 -9.57
N ASP A 196 -8.61 9.40 -10.68
CA ASP A 196 -7.17 9.25 -10.95
C ASP A 196 -6.48 10.62 -11.01
N PHE A 197 -7.13 11.61 -11.62
CA PHE A 197 -6.65 12.99 -11.68
C PHE A 197 -6.54 13.63 -10.29
N LEU A 198 -7.60 13.56 -9.49
CA LEU A 198 -7.61 14.12 -8.12
C LEU A 198 -6.59 13.43 -7.21
N SER A 199 -6.49 12.10 -7.30
CA SER A 199 -5.46 11.32 -6.60
C SER A 199 -4.05 11.74 -7.01
N GLY A 200 -3.81 11.92 -8.32
CA GLY A 200 -2.54 12.38 -8.86
C GLY A 200 -2.18 13.79 -8.39
N LEU A 201 -3.14 14.72 -8.34
CA LEU A 201 -2.93 16.07 -7.80
C LEU A 201 -2.60 16.04 -6.32
N PHE A 202 -3.37 15.28 -5.54
CA PHE A 202 -3.14 15.12 -4.11
C PHE A 202 -1.75 14.54 -3.84
N THR A 203 -1.32 13.53 -4.61
CA THR A 203 0.03 12.92 -4.52
C THR A 203 1.11 14.00 -4.68
N LYS A 204 1.01 14.83 -5.73
CA LYS A 204 1.98 15.91 -6.00
C LYS A 204 2.00 16.94 -4.88
N LEU A 205 0.83 17.44 -4.47
CA LEU A 205 0.70 18.39 -3.36
C LEU A 205 1.34 17.84 -2.09
N HIS A 206 1.09 16.58 -1.77
CA HIS A 206 1.64 15.93 -0.60
C HIS A 206 3.17 15.83 -0.66
N ILE A 207 3.74 15.40 -1.79
CA ILE A 207 5.21 15.33 -1.95
C ILE A 207 5.84 16.71 -1.79
N LEU A 208 5.27 17.73 -2.42
CA LEU A 208 5.79 19.11 -2.34
C LEU A 208 5.67 19.67 -0.92
N TYR A 209 4.54 19.45 -0.25
CA TYR A 209 4.31 19.90 1.12
C TYR A 209 5.32 19.29 2.10
N GLU A 210 5.57 17.98 2.00
CA GLU A 210 6.54 17.31 2.86
C GLU A 210 7.98 17.72 2.55
N ALA A 211 8.33 17.81 1.26
CA ALA A 211 9.67 18.23 0.84
C ALA A 211 9.99 19.69 1.24
N ALA A 212 8.97 20.54 1.37
CA ALA A 212 9.09 21.90 1.87
C ALA A 212 9.41 21.96 3.38
N GLY A 213 9.09 20.92 4.15
CA GLY A 213 9.32 20.82 5.59
C GLY A 213 8.40 21.71 6.43
N SER A 214 8.40 23.02 6.22
CA SER A 214 7.52 23.98 6.90
C SER A 214 7.02 25.04 5.93
N LEU A 215 5.69 25.12 5.82
CA LEU A 215 4.99 26.10 4.98
C LEU A 215 4.21 27.13 5.80
N GLY A 216 4.49 27.22 7.10
CA GLY A 216 3.80 28.14 8.01
C GLY A 216 2.30 27.89 8.03
N SER A 217 1.52 28.90 7.60
CA SER A 217 0.05 28.87 7.56
C SER A 217 -0.53 28.47 6.20
N ALA A 218 0.27 27.90 5.29
CA ALA A 218 -0.27 27.41 4.02
C ALA A 218 -1.33 26.32 4.27
N ALA A 219 -2.35 26.29 3.41
CA ALA A 219 -3.35 25.24 3.43
C ALA A 219 -2.67 23.86 3.32
N LYS A 220 -3.24 22.85 3.95
CA LYS A 220 -2.76 21.47 3.85
C LYS A 220 -3.22 20.84 2.53
N PRO A 221 -2.54 19.79 2.01
CA PRO A 221 -2.92 19.15 0.75
C PRO A 221 -4.38 18.73 0.64
N HIS A 222 -5.01 18.26 1.73
CA HIS A 222 -6.43 17.89 1.72
C HIS A 222 -7.34 19.12 1.61
N GLU A 223 -7.02 20.21 2.31
CA GLU A 223 -7.77 21.48 2.22
C GLU A 223 -7.72 22.04 0.80
N VAL A 224 -6.56 21.98 0.13
CA VAL A 224 -6.40 22.42 -1.26
C VAL A 224 -7.27 21.58 -2.22
N ILE A 225 -7.32 20.26 -2.06
CA ILE A 225 -8.16 19.39 -2.90
C ILE A 225 -9.65 19.58 -2.59
N THR A 226 -10.03 19.76 -1.33
CA THR A 226 -11.40 20.08 -0.96
C THR A 226 -11.84 21.41 -1.58
N ASP A 227 -10.98 22.43 -1.53
CA ASP A 227 -11.24 23.71 -2.19
C ASP A 227 -11.38 23.56 -3.70
N LEU A 228 -10.51 22.77 -4.34
CA LEU A 228 -10.65 22.43 -5.77
C LEU A 228 -12.01 21.79 -6.05
N CYS A 229 -12.42 20.77 -5.30
CA CYS A 229 -13.68 20.06 -5.53
C CYS A 229 -14.91 20.95 -5.28
N VAL A 230 -14.93 21.70 -4.19
CA VAL A 230 -16.11 22.47 -3.75
C VAL A 230 -16.19 23.82 -4.46
N LYS A 231 -15.09 24.59 -4.50
CA LYS A 231 -15.11 25.97 -5.02
C LYS A 231 -14.95 26.03 -6.53
N VAL A 232 -14.30 25.03 -7.14
CA VAL A 232 -14.09 24.98 -8.59
C VAL A 232 -14.91 23.86 -9.21
N GLY A 233 -14.88 22.66 -8.64
CA GLY A 233 -15.50 21.46 -9.19
C GLY A 233 -17.01 21.51 -9.25
N LEU A 234 -17.69 21.85 -8.15
CA LEU A 234 -19.16 21.94 -8.16
C LEU A 234 -19.67 23.00 -9.15
N PRO A 235 -19.15 24.25 -9.19
CA PRO A 235 -19.54 25.21 -10.22
C PRO A 235 -19.17 24.76 -11.63
N ALA A 236 -18.03 24.08 -11.80
CA ALA A 236 -17.62 23.54 -13.09
C ALA A 236 -18.58 22.47 -13.60
N LEU A 237 -19.07 21.61 -12.71
CA LEU A 237 -20.03 20.54 -13.00
C LEU A 237 -21.38 21.09 -13.44
N GLU A 238 -21.86 22.18 -12.82
CA GLU A 238 -23.11 22.86 -13.19
C GLU A 238 -23.09 23.45 -14.61
N GLU A 239 -21.89 23.76 -15.14
CA GLU A 239 -21.70 24.26 -16.50
C GLU A 239 -21.58 23.15 -17.54
N LEU A 240 -21.54 21.88 -17.12
CA LEU A 240 -21.43 20.74 -18.02
C LEU A 240 -22.80 20.17 -18.36
N ASP A 241 -23.00 19.89 -19.63
CA ASP A 241 -24.12 19.09 -20.12
C ASP A 241 -23.76 17.59 -20.01
N LEU A 242 -23.83 17.06 -18.79
CA LEU A 242 -23.69 15.63 -18.50
C LEU A 242 -25.06 15.02 -18.23
N ASP A 243 -25.20 13.71 -18.46
CA ASP A 243 -26.39 13.00 -18.00
C ASP A 243 -26.51 13.06 -16.46
N SER A 244 -27.74 12.98 -15.96
CA SER A 244 -28.01 13.17 -14.54
C SER A 244 -27.29 12.15 -13.66
N HIS A 245 -27.09 10.93 -14.14
CA HIS A 245 -26.41 9.89 -13.39
C HIS A 245 -24.92 10.20 -13.23
N ALA A 246 -24.23 10.53 -14.32
CA ALA A 246 -22.82 10.93 -14.26
C ALA A 246 -22.61 12.21 -13.43
N ALA A 247 -23.51 13.19 -13.54
CA ALA A 247 -23.46 14.40 -12.74
C ALA A 247 -23.64 14.10 -11.23
N ASP A 248 -24.56 13.22 -10.87
CA ASP A 248 -24.79 12.80 -9.49
C ASP A 248 -23.60 12.02 -8.92
N GLU A 249 -22.99 11.11 -9.70
CA GLU A 249 -21.78 10.39 -9.28
C GLU A 249 -20.62 11.34 -8.96
N ILE A 250 -20.38 12.33 -9.82
CA ILE A 250 -19.32 13.33 -9.62
C ILE A 250 -19.63 14.21 -8.41
N ARG A 251 -20.89 14.65 -8.26
CA ARG A 251 -21.32 15.44 -7.10
C ARG A 251 -21.14 14.66 -5.80
N ASN A 252 -21.52 13.39 -5.78
CA ASN A 252 -21.34 12.50 -4.63
C ASN A 252 -19.85 12.34 -4.29
N LEU A 253 -18.97 12.20 -5.29
CA LEU A 253 -17.52 12.18 -5.05
C LEU A 253 -17.02 13.47 -4.38
N PHE A 254 -17.43 14.64 -4.86
CA PHE A 254 -16.99 15.92 -4.28
C PHE A 254 -17.53 16.15 -2.88
N SER A 255 -18.81 15.85 -2.64
CA SER A 255 -19.42 15.92 -1.31
C SER A 255 -18.72 14.97 -0.34
N TYR A 256 -18.38 13.76 -0.77
CA TYR A 256 -17.66 12.80 0.05
C TYR A 256 -16.24 13.26 0.40
N ILE A 257 -15.50 13.82 -0.57
CA ILE A 257 -14.19 14.45 -0.33
C ILE A 257 -14.28 15.59 0.70
N GLN A 258 -15.32 16.41 0.62
CA GLN A 258 -15.57 17.49 1.58
C GLN A 258 -15.87 16.95 2.99
N GLU A 259 -16.74 15.94 3.08
CA GLU A 259 -17.12 15.31 4.35
C GLU A 259 -15.88 14.72 5.04
N VAL A 260 -15.10 13.92 4.33
CA VAL A 260 -13.90 13.28 4.88
C VAL A 260 -12.87 14.33 5.31
N ALA A 261 -12.69 15.42 4.55
CA ALA A 261 -11.79 16.51 4.96
C ALA A 261 -12.25 17.23 6.23
N SER A 262 -13.57 17.38 6.42
CA SER A 262 -14.15 18.06 7.59
C SER A 262 -13.97 17.29 8.90
N GLN A 263 -13.80 15.96 8.82
CA GLN A 263 -13.55 15.10 9.97
C GLN A 263 -12.12 15.24 10.51
N GLY A 264 -11.23 15.89 9.77
CA GLY A 264 -9.84 16.15 10.18
C GLY A 264 -8.93 14.91 10.17
N ASP A 265 -9.45 13.73 9.83
CA ASP A 265 -8.64 12.51 9.69
C ASP A 265 -7.95 12.50 8.31
N ARG A 266 -6.72 13.04 8.28
CA ARG A 266 -5.86 13.12 7.09
C ARG A 266 -5.72 11.76 6.40
N ILE A 267 -5.77 10.68 7.17
CA ILE A 267 -5.59 9.33 6.66
C ILE A 267 -6.81 8.92 5.84
N ASP A 268 -8.02 9.12 6.35
CA ASP A 268 -9.26 8.77 5.64
C ASP A 268 -9.37 9.50 4.29
N PHE A 269 -8.95 10.77 4.23
CA PHE A 269 -8.92 11.54 2.99
C PHE A 269 -8.04 10.90 1.91
N GLN A 270 -6.88 10.40 2.34
CA GLN A 270 -5.93 9.72 1.47
C GLN A 270 -6.45 8.34 1.04
N ILE A 271 -6.99 7.56 1.97
CA ILE A 271 -7.58 6.25 1.65
C ILE A 271 -8.70 6.39 0.61
N THR A 272 -9.55 7.40 0.79
CA THR A 272 -10.67 7.75 -0.09
C THR A 272 -10.20 8.11 -1.50
N LEU A 273 -9.24 9.02 -1.65
CA LEU A 273 -8.78 9.44 -2.98
C LEU A 273 -8.04 8.32 -3.73
N TYR A 274 -7.38 7.42 -3.02
CA TYR A 274 -6.63 6.32 -3.63
C TYR A 274 -7.49 5.07 -3.86
N ASN A 275 -8.78 5.09 -3.49
CA ASN A 275 -9.66 3.92 -3.50
C ASN A 275 -8.98 2.71 -2.84
N MET A 276 -8.16 2.87 -1.78
CA MET A 276 -7.23 1.81 -1.38
C MET A 276 -7.93 0.49 -1.01
N THR A 277 -9.22 0.54 -0.69
CA THR A 277 -10.08 -0.64 -0.54
C THR A 277 -10.09 -1.54 -1.80
N LEU A 278 -10.02 -0.98 -3.02
CA LEU A 278 -10.07 -1.74 -4.27
C LEU A 278 -8.71 -2.39 -4.66
N PRO A 279 -7.56 -1.70 -4.62
CA PRO A 279 -6.27 -2.33 -4.84
C PRO A 279 -5.87 -3.28 -3.72
N LEU A 280 -6.29 -3.09 -2.46
CA LEU A 280 -6.01 -4.05 -1.38
C LEU A 280 -6.84 -5.34 -1.50
N SER A 281 -8.11 -5.22 -1.92
CA SER A 281 -8.95 -6.38 -2.23
C SER A 281 -8.56 -7.09 -3.54
N ARG A 282 -7.98 -6.37 -4.51
CA ARG A 282 -7.49 -6.92 -5.78
C ARG A 282 -6.01 -7.32 -5.77
N ALA A 283 -5.23 -6.81 -4.83
CA ALA A 283 -3.87 -7.26 -4.62
C ALA A 283 -3.94 -8.65 -4.02
N ASN A 284 -4.01 -9.65 -4.89
CA ASN A 284 -3.27 -10.86 -4.65
C ASN A 284 -1.80 -10.45 -4.49
N ILE A 285 -1.41 -10.03 -3.29
CA ILE A 285 -0.01 -9.85 -2.92
C ILE A 285 0.74 -11.13 -3.35
N LEU A 286 0.10 -12.30 -3.21
CA LEU A 286 0.54 -13.59 -3.73
C LEU A 286 0.86 -13.66 -5.25
N GLU A 287 0.17 -12.95 -6.14
CA GLU A 287 0.45 -12.97 -7.60
C GLU A 287 1.78 -12.26 -7.94
N GLY A 288 2.19 -11.27 -7.14
CA GLY A 288 3.53 -10.69 -7.24
C GLY A 288 4.62 -11.61 -6.67
N TYR A 289 4.25 -12.59 -5.84
CA TYR A 289 5.18 -13.47 -5.12
C TYR A 289 5.36 -14.83 -5.81
N SER A 290 4.41 -15.25 -6.64
CA SER A 290 4.47 -16.50 -7.40
C SER A 290 5.49 -16.45 -8.56
N GLY A 291 5.75 -15.27 -9.13
CA GLY A 291 6.65 -15.11 -10.29
C GLY A 291 8.14 -15.08 -9.97
N THR A 292 8.56 -14.56 -8.81
CA THR A 292 9.98 -14.37 -8.47
C THR A 292 10.65 -15.56 -7.78
N LEU A 293 9.89 -16.60 -7.44
CA LEU A 293 10.37 -17.79 -6.75
C LEU A 293 10.44 -19.05 -7.64
N ALA A 294 10.06 -18.95 -8.92
CA ALA A 294 10.17 -20.07 -9.85
C ALA A 294 11.63 -20.57 -9.99
N ASP A 295 12.61 -19.68 -9.77
CA ASP A 295 14.05 -19.98 -9.84
C ASP A 295 14.74 -20.09 -8.48
N VAL A 296 14.00 -19.90 -7.37
CA VAL A 296 14.56 -20.02 -6.02
C VAL A 296 14.05 -21.32 -5.42
N ASP A 297 14.91 -22.35 -5.47
CA ASP A 297 14.72 -23.57 -4.71
C ASP A 297 14.84 -23.24 -3.21
N ILE A 298 13.72 -22.86 -2.58
CA ILE A 298 13.56 -22.69 -1.13
C ILE A 298 14.15 -23.92 -0.37
N GLY A 299 14.18 -25.10 -1.01
CA GLY A 299 14.87 -26.27 -0.52
C GLY A 299 16.39 -26.10 -0.48
N ASP A 300 17.04 -25.58 -1.53
CA ASP A 300 18.50 -25.31 -1.55
C ASP A 300 18.92 -24.22 -0.54
N LEU A 301 18.04 -23.26 -0.24
CA LEU A 301 18.34 -22.18 0.71
C LEU A 301 18.22 -22.61 2.18
N LEU A 302 17.16 -23.36 2.52
CA LEU A 302 17.04 -23.97 3.85
C LEU A 302 18.10 -25.06 4.06
N LEU A 303 18.51 -25.71 2.97
CA LEU A 303 19.66 -26.59 2.94
C LEU A 303 20.96 -25.83 3.20
N ARG A 304 21.23 -24.66 2.62
CA ARG A 304 22.45 -23.87 2.90
C ARG A 304 22.56 -23.45 4.37
N ALA A 305 21.44 -23.15 5.01
CA ALA A 305 21.38 -22.88 6.46
C ALA A 305 21.63 -24.14 7.31
N ALA A 306 21.19 -25.32 6.86
CA ALA A 306 21.43 -26.61 7.51
C ALA A 306 22.84 -27.20 7.21
N ILE A 307 23.39 -26.92 6.02
CA ILE A 307 24.71 -27.33 5.51
C ILE A 307 25.83 -26.76 6.37
N TYR A 308 25.66 -25.55 6.90
CA TYR A 308 26.63 -24.94 7.81
C TYR A 308 26.78 -25.70 9.13
N ILE A 309 25.91 -26.69 9.41
CA ILE A 309 25.91 -27.46 10.66
C ILE A 309 26.45 -28.89 10.46
N ILE A 310 26.34 -29.51 9.27
CA ILE A 310 26.90 -30.85 8.99
C ILE A 310 27.37 -30.98 7.52
N PRO A 311 28.69 -30.87 7.22
CA PRO A 311 29.20 -30.83 5.85
C PRO A 311 29.05 -32.13 5.03
N GLU A 312 28.94 -33.29 5.67
CA GLU A 312 29.20 -34.58 4.99
C GLU A 312 27.96 -35.29 4.42
N ILE A 313 26.73 -34.80 4.66
CA ILE A 313 25.48 -35.52 4.30
C ILE A 313 24.91 -35.11 2.91
N GLN A 314 25.52 -34.12 2.25
CA GLN A 314 24.97 -33.47 1.04
C GLN A 314 24.91 -34.35 -0.24
N TYR A 315 25.57 -35.50 -0.25
CA TYR A 315 25.74 -36.31 -1.45
C TYR A 315 24.76 -37.48 -1.57
N ILE A 316 23.77 -37.58 -0.68
CA ILE A 316 22.80 -38.69 -0.69
C ILE A 316 21.43 -38.16 -1.17
N PRO A 317 21.00 -38.50 -2.40
CA PRO A 317 19.65 -38.18 -2.90
C PRO A 317 18.56 -38.68 -1.94
N GLY A 318 17.53 -37.89 -1.69
CA GLY A 318 16.45 -38.18 -0.73
C GLY A 318 16.75 -37.83 0.73
N VAL A 319 18.00 -37.94 1.19
CA VAL A 319 18.39 -37.49 2.54
C VAL A 319 18.42 -35.96 2.61
N ARG A 320 18.88 -35.31 1.53
CA ARG A 320 18.83 -33.85 1.34
C ARG A 320 17.41 -33.30 1.51
N GLU A 321 16.44 -33.86 0.78
CA GLU A 321 15.04 -33.43 0.81
C GLU A 321 14.39 -33.65 2.18
N LYS A 322 14.70 -34.78 2.83
CA LYS A 322 14.22 -35.08 4.17
C LYS A 322 14.80 -34.13 5.22
N LEU A 323 16.10 -33.83 5.16
CA LEU A 323 16.73 -32.88 6.08
C LEU A 323 16.22 -31.44 5.88
N ILE A 324 15.94 -31.04 4.63
CA ILE A 324 15.27 -29.77 4.32
C ILE A 324 13.88 -29.75 4.97
N ALA A 325 13.07 -30.78 4.75
CA ALA A 325 11.73 -30.87 5.31
C ALA A 325 11.77 -30.86 6.86
N ASP A 326 12.71 -31.58 7.46
CA ASP A 326 12.88 -31.65 8.92
C ASP A 326 13.40 -30.34 9.51
N ALA A 327 14.33 -29.64 8.85
CA ALA A 327 14.83 -28.33 9.29
C ALA A 327 13.77 -27.23 9.15
N ILE A 328 13.01 -27.22 8.05
CA ILE A 328 11.82 -26.38 7.90
C ILE A 328 10.83 -26.68 9.02
N ALA A 329 10.50 -27.95 9.24
CA ALA A 329 9.56 -28.36 10.28
C ALA A 329 10.03 -27.93 11.68
N GLN A 330 11.32 -28.04 11.98
CA GLN A 330 11.88 -27.60 13.27
C GLN A 330 11.84 -26.08 13.43
N ARG A 331 12.15 -25.30 12.39
CA ARG A 331 12.12 -23.83 12.48
C ARG A 331 10.70 -23.29 12.51
N VAL A 332 9.81 -23.88 11.72
CA VAL A 332 8.37 -23.67 11.77
C VAL A 332 7.83 -24.04 13.16
N ARG A 333 8.25 -25.16 13.75
CA ARG A 333 7.87 -25.51 15.13
C ARG A 333 8.44 -24.57 16.19
N ARG A 334 9.70 -24.16 16.09
CA ARG A 334 10.38 -23.40 17.15
C ARG A 334 10.01 -21.91 17.12
N ASP A 335 10.13 -21.30 15.96
CA ASP A 335 9.94 -19.86 15.78
C ASP A 335 8.50 -19.59 15.33
N GLY A 336 7.99 -20.40 14.41
CA GLY A 336 6.61 -20.28 13.89
C GLY A 336 5.54 -20.61 14.93
N GLU A 337 5.67 -21.61 15.81
CA GLU A 337 4.61 -21.86 16.79
C GLU A 337 4.44 -20.71 17.79
N ALA A 338 5.54 -20.08 18.21
CA ALA A 338 5.48 -18.95 19.14
C ALA A 338 4.75 -17.75 18.50
N PHE A 339 5.14 -17.35 17.30
CA PHE A 339 4.48 -16.27 16.56
C PHE A 339 3.06 -16.63 16.16
N GLY A 340 2.86 -17.83 15.61
CA GLY A 340 1.57 -18.30 15.16
C GLY A 340 0.55 -18.37 16.31
N ARG A 341 0.95 -18.81 17.51
CA ARG A 341 0.07 -18.78 18.69
C ARG A 341 -0.23 -17.36 19.17
N GLN A 342 0.77 -16.47 19.16
CA GLN A 342 0.57 -15.06 19.54
C GLN A 342 -0.52 -14.38 18.68
N TYR A 343 -0.56 -14.68 17.39
CA TYR A 343 -1.53 -14.11 16.44
C TYR A 343 -2.73 -15.04 16.16
N GLY A 344 -2.83 -16.18 16.84
CA GLY A 344 -3.91 -17.16 16.64
C GLY A 344 -3.99 -17.72 15.23
N LEU A 345 -2.83 -17.88 14.57
CA LEU A 345 -2.64 -18.52 13.26
C LEU A 345 -2.20 -19.98 13.38
N TRP A 346 -1.97 -20.45 14.61
CA TRP A 346 -1.49 -21.80 14.91
C TRP A 346 -2.39 -22.46 15.95
N GLU A 347 -2.92 -23.64 15.61
CA GLU A 347 -3.77 -24.47 16.49
C GLU A 347 -3.00 -25.43 17.40
#